data_AF-A0AAW7LEP1-F1
#
_entry.id   AF-A0AAW7LEP1-F1
#
_cell.length_a   1.000
_cell.length_b   1.000
_cell.length_c   1.000
_cell.angle_alpha   90.00
_cell.angle_beta   90.00
_cell.angle_gamma   90.00
#
_symmetry.space_group_name_H-M   'P 1'
#
loop_
_entity.id
_entity.type
_entity.pdbx_description
1 polymer ?
#
loop_
_entity_poly.entity_id
_entity_poly.type
_entity_poly.pdbx_seq_one_letter_code
_entity_poly.pdbx_strand_id
1 'polypeptide(L)'
;MKSFNKVYGFNINPDLYLYLNETGFEQTMQLTEGQILLFDGHSMTDNWRTLGVNWLIDEHDVNAGLQIPDIAGLGATSYVLSKEVKAIMEPNLGHNVEYLKCDLQGETWYALNLVGFEDALNHDLTEHNYNKRGEIKMIKPFKRLVIDKSKVENTALFRTKETGLSYITTDAENSFYSLIKENNLTGIDFHEIEAI
;
A
#
# COMPACT_ATOMS: atom_id res chain seq x y z
N MET A 1 -8.82 -14.08 17.16
CA MET A 1 -8.44 -13.84 15.75
C MET A 1 -9.66 -14.07 14.89
N LYS A 2 -9.96 -13.16 13.97
CA LYS A 2 -10.97 -13.43 12.94
C LYS A 2 -10.39 -14.47 11.98
N SER A 3 -11.15 -15.49 11.63
CA SER A 3 -10.70 -16.53 10.70
C SER A 3 -10.68 -15.99 9.27
N PHE A 4 -9.69 -16.42 8.48
CA PHE A 4 -9.62 -16.11 7.05
C PHE A 4 -9.22 -17.35 6.24
N ASN A 5 -9.65 -17.40 4.99
CA ASN A 5 -9.34 -18.49 4.06
C ASN A 5 -8.24 -18.10 3.08
N LYS A 6 -8.24 -16.85 2.61
CA LYS A 6 -7.38 -16.37 1.52
C LYS A 6 -6.55 -15.17 1.94
N VAL A 7 -5.40 -15.04 1.29
CA VAL A 7 -4.48 -13.91 1.45
C VAL A 7 -4.34 -13.21 0.11
N TYR A 8 -4.23 -11.89 0.13
CA TYR A 8 -4.13 -11.07 -1.07
C TYR A 8 -3.03 -10.03 -0.92
N GLY A 9 -2.25 -9.89 -1.98
CA GLY A 9 -1.54 -8.65 -2.26
C GLY A 9 -2.44 -7.75 -3.08
N PHE A 10 -2.09 -6.48 -3.16
CA PHE A 10 -2.78 -5.52 -4.02
C PHE A 10 -1.83 -4.51 -4.61
N ASN A 11 -2.22 -3.94 -5.75
CA ASN A 11 -1.51 -2.89 -6.45
C ASN A 11 -2.51 -1.84 -6.95
N ILE A 12 -2.05 -0.62 -7.20
CA ILE A 12 -2.86 0.37 -7.92
C ILE A 12 -3.09 -0.10 -9.36
N ASN A 13 -4.24 0.26 -9.93
CA ASN A 13 -4.54 0.00 -11.35
C ASN A 13 -4.26 1.27 -12.20
N PRO A 14 -3.10 1.35 -12.89
CA PRO A 14 -2.71 2.54 -13.64
C PRO A 14 -3.50 2.78 -14.91
N ASP A 15 -4.07 1.71 -15.46
CA ASP A 15 -4.70 1.75 -16.77
C ASP A 15 -6.11 2.38 -16.68
N LEU A 16 -6.66 2.48 -15.47
CA LEU A 16 -8.02 2.96 -15.21
C LEU A 16 -8.09 4.21 -14.34
N TYR A 17 -7.11 4.42 -13.44
CA TYR A 17 -7.19 5.45 -12.41
C TYR A 17 -6.00 6.39 -12.37
N LEU A 18 -6.26 7.62 -11.92
CA LEU A 18 -5.22 8.62 -11.67
C LEU A 18 -4.35 8.27 -10.46
N TYR A 19 -3.09 8.71 -10.53
CA TYR A 19 -2.13 8.65 -9.43
C TYR A 19 -1.91 10.01 -8.81
N LEU A 20 -1.45 10.02 -7.57
CA LEU A 20 -0.90 11.20 -6.92
C LEU A 20 0.62 11.22 -7.07
N ASN A 21 1.14 12.42 -7.24
CA ASN A 21 2.55 12.73 -7.07
C ASN A 21 2.70 13.83 -6.02
N GLU A 22 3.86 13.87 -5.39
CA GLU A 22 4.25 14.97 -4.52
C GLU A 22 4.36 16.26 -5.33
N THR A 23 4.03 17.40 -4.72
CA THR A 23 4.28 18.68 -5.38
C THR A 23 5.79 18.93 -5.52
N GLY A 24 6.20 19.76 -6.48
CA GLY A 24 7.62 20.12 -6.64
C GLY A 24 8.23 20.79 -5.40
N PHE A 25 7.42 21.46 -4.58
CA PHE A 25 7.85 22.00 -3.30
C PHE A 25 8.22 20.90 -2.31
N GLU A 26 7.37 19.88 -2.17
CA GLU A 26 7.61 18.72 -1.30
C GLU A 26 8.91 18.01 -1.68
N GLN A 27 9.09 17.71 -2.97
CA GLN A 27 10.29 17.06 -3.49
C GLN A 27 11.56 17.87 -3.19
N THR A 28 11.51 19.19 -3.37
CA THR A 28 12.65 20.09 -3.08
C THR A 28 13.00 20.07 -1.59
N MET A 29 12.00 20.08 -0.72
CA MET A 29 12.21 20.09 0.72
C MET A 29 12.84 18.78 1.19
N GLN A 30 12.33 17.63 0.72
CA GLN A 30 12.90 16.31 1.05
C GLN A 30 14.37 16.19 0.65
N LEU A 31 14.73 16.69 -0.53
CA LEU A 31 16.12 16.71 -1.00
C LEU A 31 17.02 17.60 -0.13
N THR A 32 16.49 18.71 0.38
CA THR A 32 17.23 19.66 1.21
C THR A 32 17.42 19.14 2.64
N GLU A 33 16.39 18.47 3.19
CA GLU A 33 16.39 17.96 4.56
C GLU A 33 16.90 16.52 4.66
N GLY A 34 17.14 15.84 3.53
CA GLY A 34 17.58 14.45 3.47
C GLY A 34 16.52 13.45 3.93
N GLN A 35 15.25 13.87 3.99
CA GLN A 35 14.13 13.04 4.42
C GLN A 35 13.37 12.52 3.21
N ILE A 36 13.76 11.36 2.71
CA ILE A 36 13.05 10.71 1.61
C ILE A 36 11.74 10.11 2.15
N LEU A 37 10.63 10.39 1.47
CA LEU A 37 9.36 9.74 1.76
C LEU A 37 9.44 8.24 1.45
N LEU A 38 9.55 7.41 2.50
CA LEU A 38 9.63 5.96 2.37
C LEU A 38 8.75 5.28 3.43
N PHE A 39 7.76 4.52 2.97
CA PHE A 39 6.90 3.71 3.83
C PHE A 39 7.48 2.32 3.95
N ASP A 40 8.54 2.16 4.72
CA ASP A 40 9.30 0.91 4.90
C ASP A 40 8.96 0.18 6.20
N GLY A 41 7.90 0.56 6.92
CA GLY A 41 7.54 -0.05 8.20
C GLY A 41 7.97 0.76 9.41
N HIS A 42 8.71 1.86 9.23
CA HIS A 42 8.92 2.83 10.28
C HIS A 42 7.73 3.79 10.43
N SER A 43 7.46 4.19 11.66
CA SER A 43 6.48 5.23 11.99
C SER A 43 6.95 6.57 11.44
N MET A 44 6.03 7.28 10.80
CA MET A 44 6.28 8.63 10.30
C MET A 44 5.56 9.69 11.13
N THR A 45 4.67 9.31 12.06
CA THR A 45 3.78 10.22 12.79
C THR A 45 4.50 11.45 13.38
N ASP A 46 5.61 11.24 14.07
CA ASP A 46 6.32 12.34 14.77
C ASP A 46 6.98 13.34 13.82
N ASN A 47 7.30 12.91 12.59
CA ASN A 47 7.99 13.73 11.60
C ASN A 47 7.08 14.08 10.40
N TRP A 48 5.80 13.69 10.45
CA TRP A 48 4.88 13.91 9.34
C TRP A 48 4.35 15.34 9.35
N ARG A 49 4.74 16.10 8.34
CA ARG A 49 4.02 17.32 7.95
C ARG A 49 2.95 17.00 6.93
N THR A 50 1.92 17.83 6.83
CA THR A 50 0.93 17.67 5.76
C THR A 50 1.62 17.71 4.40
N LEU A 51 1.54 16.60 3.66
CA LEU A 51 2.21 16.41 2.38
C LEU A 51 1.35 17.02 1.27
N GLY A 52 1.86 18.02 0.56
CA GLY A 52 1.21 18.54 -0.64
C GLY A 52 1.30 17.54 -1.80
N VAL A 53 0.15 17.14 -2.34
CA VAL A 53 0.05 16.20 -3.47
C VAL A 53 -0.77 16.80 -4.61
N ASN A 54 -0.54 16.31 -5.82
CA ASN A 54 -1.32 16.65 -7.01
C ASN A 54 -1.58 15.38 -7.82
N TRP A 55 -2.66 15.37 -8.61
CA TRP A 55 -2.85 14.35 -9.63
C TRP A 55 -1.69 14.38 -10.62
N LEU A 56 -1.11 13.21 -10.87
CA LEU A 56 -0.15 12.98 -11.93
C LEU A 56 -0.92 12.89 -13.25
N ILE A 57 -0.92 14.00 -13.98
CA ILE A 57 -1.53 14.11 -15.30
C ILE A 57 -0.40 14.26 -16.31
N ASP A 58 -0.31 13.35 -17.28
CA ASP A 58 0.60 13.54 -18.41
C ASP A 58 -0.01 14.57 -19.36
N GLU A 59 0.69 15.67 -19.59
CA GLU A 59 0.28 16.73 -20.52
C GLU A 59 0.14 16.22 -21.97
N HIS A 60 0.77 15.08 -22.30
CA HIS A 60 0.65 14.43 -23.60
C HIS A 60 -0.53 13.46 -23.70
N ASP A 61 -1.15 13.10 -22.56
CA ASP A 61 -2.26 12.15 -22.48
C ASP A 61 -3.38 12.63 -21.53
N VAL A 62 -3.70 13.91 -21.61
CA VAL A 62 -4.77 14.56 -20.81
C VAL A 62 -6.15 13.91 -21.06
N ASN A 63 -6.31 13.20 -22.19
CA ASN A 63 -7.55 12.53 -22.60
C ASN A 63 -7.55 11.02 -22.34
N ALA A 64 -6.63 10.48 -21.54
CA ALA A 64 -6.56 9.06 -21.21
C ALA A 64 -7.86 8.49 -20.60
N GLY A 65 -8.78 9.36 -20.16
CA GLY A 65 -10.08 8.95 -19.62
C GLY A 65 -9.97 8.30 -18.24
N LEU A 66 -8.81 8.47 -17.57
CA LEU A 66 -8.55 7.96 -16.24
C LEU A 66 -9.52 8.57 -15.23
N GLN A 67 -10.00 7.73 -14.32
CA GLN A 67 -10.95 8.10 -13.29
C GLN A 67 -10.22 8.51 -12.01
N ILE A 68 -10.84 9.38 -11.21
CA ILE A 68 -10.39 9.63 -9.83
C ILE A 68 -10.79 8.40 -8.99
N PRO A 69 -9.83 7.68 -8.37
CA PRO A 69 -10.15 6.54 -7.52
C PRO A 69 -10.53 6.96 -6.10
N ASP A 70 -11.11 6.04 -5.33
CA ASP A 70 -11.27 6.21 -3.88
C ASP A 70 -9.95 6.00 -3.12
N ILE A 71 -9.07 5.18 -3.70
CA ILE A 71 -7.72 4.85 -3.19
C ILE A 71 -6.72 5.10 -4.32
N ALA A 72 -5.90 6.15 -4.18
CA ALA A 72 -4.90 6.51 -5.16
C ALA A 72 -3.52 5.93 -4.80
N GLY A 73 -2.68 5.72 -5.81
CA GLY A 73 -1.25 5.52 -5.59
C GLY A 73 -0.55 6.85 -5.33
N LEU A 74 0.46 6.85 -4.46
CA LEU A 74 1.42 7.94 -4.32
C LEU A 74 2.81 7.41 -4.62
N GLY A 75 3.38 7.87 -5.74
CA GLY A 75 4.59 7.27 -6.28
C GLY A 75 4.39 5.78 -6.61
N ALA A 76 5.45 4.98 -6.43
CA ALA A 76 5.44 3.58 -6.86
C ALA A 76 4.85 2.58 -5.84
N THR A 77 4.83 2.92 -4.55
CA THR A 77 4.64 1.91 -3.49
C THR A 77 3.70 2.31 -2.36
N SER A 78 3.14 3.52 -2.40
CA SER A 78 2.34 4.06 -1.30
C SER A 78 0.89 4.24 -1.74
N TYR A 79 -0.02 4.11 -0.79
CA TYR A 79 -1.46 4.24 -1.01
C TYR A 79 -1.98 5.48 -0.28
N VAL A 80 -2.93 6.19 -0.90
CA VAL A 80 -3.56 7.38 -0.32
C VAL A 80 -5.07 7.22 -0.38
N LEU A 81 -5.71 7.38 0.76
CA LEU A 81 -7.14 7.23 0.95
C LEU A 81 -7.80 8.61 0.88
N SER A 82 -8.97 8.67 0.25
CA SER A 82 -9.88 9.80 0.46
C SER A 82 -10.32 9.88 1.93
N LYS A 83 -10.88 11.02 2.33
CA LYS A 83 -11.39 11.22 3.69
C LYS A 83 -12.49 10.21 4.05
N GLU A 84 -13.36 9.93 3.09
CA GLU A 84 -14.48 8.99 3.21
C GLU A 84 -13.97 7.57 3.40
N VAL A 85 -12.97 7.16 2.61
CA VAL A 85 -12.35 5.83 2.75
C VAL A 85 -11.64 5.71 4.09
N LYS A 86 -10.89 6.73 4.54
CA LYS A 86 -10.27 6.70 5.87
C LYS A 86 -11.30 6.43 6.97
N ALA A 87 -12.47 7.07 6.92
CA ALA A 87 -13.51 6.91 7.93
C ALA A 87 -14.05 5.46 7.99
N ILE A 88 -14.05 4.74 6.87
CA ILE A 88 -14.42 3.32 6.79
C ILE A 88 -13.28 2.42 7.33
N MET A 89 -12.03 2.76 7.00
CA MET A 89 -10.86 1.93 7.27
C MET A 89 -10.38 2.02 8.72
N GLU A 90 -10.27 3.23 9.27
CA GLU A 90 -9.63 3.51 10.57
C GLU A 90 -10.17 2.70 11.75
N PRO A 91 -11.48 2.43 11.89
CA PRO A 91 -11.97 1.59 12.98
C PRO A 91 -11.56 0.11 12.90
N ASN A 92 -11.04 -0.34 11.74
CA ASN A 92 -10.98 -1.76 11.38
C ASN A 92 -9.56 -2.28 11.10
N LEU A 93 -8.66 -1.45 10.54
CA LEU A 93 -7.36 -1.95 10.04
C LEU A 93 -6.31 -2.22 11.13
N GLY A 94 -6.57 -1.83 12.38
CA GLY A 94 -5.69 -2.08 13.51
C GLY A 94 -4.83 -0.88 13.89
N HIS A 95 -4.08 -1.03 14.99
CA HIS A 95 -3.33 0.05 15.65
C HIS A 95 -1.97 0.33 14.99
N ASN A 96 -1.50 -0.56 14.12
CA ASN A 96 -0.23 -0.44 13.41
C ASN A 96 -0.35 0.33 12.09
N VAL A 97 -1.50 0.96 11.85
CA VAL A 97 -1.78 1.75 10.65
C VAL A 97 -1.75 3.24 11.01
N GLU A 98 -0.93 3.99 10.30
CA GLU A 98 -0.89 5.45 10.35
C GLU A 98 -1.63 6.05 9.16
N TYR A 99 -2.45 7.06 9.44
CA TYR A 99 -3.17 7.84 8.44
C TYR A 99 -2.56 9.23 8.37
N LEU A 100 -1.61 9.38 7.46
CA LEU A 100 -0.73 10.52 7.37
C LEU A 100 -1.33 11.58 6.42
N LYS A 101 -1.63 12.78 6.94
CA LYS A 101 -2.43 13.78 6.22
C LYS A 101 -1.73 14.29 4.95
N CYS A 102 -2.45 14.33 3.84
CA CYS A 102 -2.06 14.96 2.58
C CYS A 102 -3.02 16.12 2.23
N ASP A 103 -2.52 17.10 1.51
CA ASP A 103 -3.29 18.20 0.92
C ASP A 103 -3.29 18.07 -0.60
N LEU A 104 -4.45 17.75 -1.16
CA LEU A 104 -4.70 17.75 -2.60
C LEU A 104 -5.44 19.04 -2.94
N GLN A 105 -4.70 20.13 -3.15
CA GLN A 105 -5.24 21.43 -3.54
C GLN A 105 -6.38 21.94 -2.61
N GLY A 106 -6.22 21.75 -1.29
CA GLY A 106 -7.23 22.09 -0.28
C GLY A 106 -8.16 20.94 0.12
N GLU A 107 -8.20 19.83 -0.63
CA GLU A 107 -8.89 18.61 -0.23
C GLU A 107 -7.99 17.73 0.63
N THR A 108 -8.55 17.20 1.73
CA THR A 108 -7.77 16.36 2.66
C THR A 108 -7.83 14.90 2.24
N TRP A 109 -6.65 14.32 2.01
CA TRP A 109 -6.42 12.90 1.77
C TRP A 109 -5.47 12.34 2.83
N TYR A 110 -5.27 11.02 2.85
CA TYR A 110 -4.43 10.37 3.88
C TYR A 110 -3.56 9.28 3.28
N ALA A 111 -2.25 9.47 3.30
CA ALA A 111 -1.30 8.43 2.98
C ALA A 111 -1.35 7.32 4.05
N LEU A 112 -1.44 6.07 3.60
CA LEU A 112 -1.58 4.89 4.43
C LEU A 112 -0.19 4.30 4.69
N ASN A 113 0.34 4.48 5.89
CA ASN A 113 1.59 3.85 6.31
C ASN A 113 1.29 2.70 7.27
N LEU A 114 1.98 1.57 7.08
CA LEU A 114 1.83 0.40 7.92
C LEU A 114 3.14 0.17 8.69
N VAL A 115 3.07 0.29 10.00
CA VAL A 115 4.20 0.25 10.92
C VAL A 115 4.47 -1.19 11.37
N GLY A 116 5.74 -1.58 11.34
CA GLY A 116 6.19 -2.90 11.74
C GLY A 116 5.97 -3.98 10.69
N PHE A 117 6.31 -5.20 11.09
CA PHE A 117 6.29 -6.38 10.23
C PHE A 117 5.89 -7.61 11.02
N GLU A 118 5.13 -8.47 10.37
CA GLU A 118 4.84 -9.83 10.84
C GLU A 118 5.90 -10.81 10.33
N ASP A 119 6.04 -11.92 11.04
CA ASP A 119 6.89 -13.05 10.65
C ASP A 119 6.04 -14.17 10.02
N ALA A 120 5.29 -13.81 8.98
CA ALA A 120 4.26 -14.67 8.38
C ALA A 120 4.71 -15.35 7.08
N LEU A 121 5.96 -15.15 6.65
CA LEU A 121 6.50 -15.79 5.45
C LEU A 121 6.78 -17.28 5.72
N ASN A 122 6.30 -18.16 4.85
CA ASN A 122 6.74 -19.54 4.86
C ASN A 122 8.05 -19.68 4.07
N HIS A 123 9.18 -19.69 4.78
CA HIS A 123 10.51 -19.76 4.17
C HIS A 123 10.80 -21.08 3.43
N ASP A 124 10.17 -22.18 3.84
CA ASP A 124 10.42 -23.50 3.24
C ASP A 124 9.75 -23.64 1.86
N LEU A 125 8.60 -22.98 1.66
CA LEU A 125 7.81 -23.08 0.43
C LEU A 125 7.93 -21.86 -0.49
N THR A 126 8.41 -20.72 0.03
CA THR A 126 8.65 -19.52 -0.77
C THR A 126 9.84 -19.73 -1.71
N GLU A 127 9.65 -19.43 -3.00
CA GLU A 127 10.67 -19.52 -4.03
C GLU A 127 11.02 -18.13 -4.56
N HIS A 128 12.30 -17.76 -4.50
CA HIS A 128 12.79 -16.49 -5.03
C HIS A 128 13.23 -16.59 -6.50
N ASN A 129 13.07 -15.46 -7.21
CA ASN A 129 13.72 -15.25 -8.49
C ASN A 129 15.12 -14.68 -8.26
N TYR A 130 16.12 -15.29 -8.90
CA TYR A 130 17.51 -14.82 -8.85
C TYR A 130 17.93 -14.16 -10.17
N ASN A 131 18.79 -13.15 -10.08
CA ASN A 131 19.46 -12.55 -11.22
C ASN A 131 20.65 -13.42 -11.69
N LYS A 132 21.32 -13.03 -12.78
CA LYS A 132 22.48 -13.78 -13.32
C LYS A 132 23.68 -13.86 -12.36
N ARG A 133 23.71 -13.01 -11.31
CA ARG A 133 24.75 -12.96 -10.27
C ARG A 133 24.38 -13.81 -9.04
N GLY A 134 23.20 -14.44 -9.03
CA GLY A 134 22.72 -15.23 -7.90
C GLY A 134 22.08 -14.41 -6.78
N GLU A 135 21.83 -13.11 -6.99
CA GLU A 135 21.15 -12.24 -6.02
C GLU A 135 19.64 -12.24 -6.30
N ILE A 136 18.82 -12.05 -5.27
CA ILE A 136 17.36 -11.93 -5.44
C ILE A 136 17.06 -10.75 -6.37
N LYS A 137 16.17 -10.95 -7.34
CA LYS A 137 15.74 -9.87 -8.24
C LYS A 137 14.99 -8.81 -7.44
N MET A 138 15.38 -7.55 -7.61
CA MET A 138 14.63 -6.41 -7.05
C MET A 138 13.22 -6.30 -7.65
N ILE A 139 13.10 -6.58 -8.96
CA ILE A 139 11.82 -6.55 -9.68
C ILE A 139 11.30 -7.99 -9.79
N LYS A 140 10.09 -8.23 -9.28
CA LYS A 140 9.47 -9.56 -9.15
C LYS A 140 10.38 -10.54 -8.37
N PRO A 141 10.64 -10.27 -7.08
CA PRO A 141 11.54 -11.06 -6.23
C PRO A 141 11.08 -12.50 -6.02
N PHE A 142 9.79 -12.78 -6.15
CA PHE A 142 9.22 -14.10 -5.88
C PHE A 142 8.77 -14.78 -7.16
N LYS A 143 9.15 -16.04 -7.31
CA LYS A 143 8.54 -16.99 -8.24
C LYS A 143 7.27 -17.59 -7.62
N ARG A 144 7.32 -17.85 -6.32
CA ARG A 144 6.21 -18.31 -5.48
C ARG A 144 6.35 -17.67 -4.12
N LEU A 145 5.31 -16.98 -3.65
CA LEU A 145 5.25 -16.38 -2.33
C LEU A 145 4.19 -17.12 -1.52
N VAL A 146 4.58 -17.67 -0.36
CA VAL A 146 3.68 -18.46 0.49
C VAL A 146 3.64 -17.87 1.89
N ILE A 147 2.41 -17.61 2.37
CA ILE A 147 2.15 -17.08 3.71
C ILE A 147 1.73 -18.23 4.65
N ASP A 148 2.34 -18.29 5.83
CA ASP A 148 1.94 -19.18 6.92
C ASP A 148 0.78 -18.54 7.69
N LYS A 149 -0.42 -19.10 7.51
CA LYS A 149 -1.65 -18.54 8.08
C LYS A 149 -1.65 -18.54 9.59
N SER A 150 -0.92 -19.48 10.21
CA SER A 150 -0.85 -19.59 11.67
C SER A 150 -0.05 -18.46 12.32
N LYS A 151 0.76 -17.75 11.53
CA LYS A 151 1.62 -16.66 11.96
C LYS A 151 1.09 -15.26 11.62
N VAL A 152 -0.04 -15.16 10.93
CA VAL A 152 -0.67 -13.86 10.61
C VAL A 152 -1.36 -13.32 11.86
N GLU A 153 -0.90 -12.19 12.37
CA GLU A 153 -1.41 -11.54 13.57
C GLU A 153 -2.57 -10.59 13.28
N ASN A 154 -2.33 -9.62 12.41
CA ASN A 154 -3.33 -8.67 11.93
C ASN A 154 -3.91 -9.16 10.59
N THR A 155 -5.06 -9.83 10.67
CA THR A 155 -5.77 -10.31 9.47
C THR A 155 -6.34 -9.19 8.61
N ALA A 156 -6.41 -7.94 9.12
CA ALA A 156 -7.04 -6.83 8.41
C ALA A 156 -6.10 -6.19 7.39
N LEU A 157 -4.86 -5.89 7.77
CA LEU A 157 -3.81 -5.36 6.90
C LEU A 157 -2.45 -5.55 7.58
N PHE A 158 -1.49 -6.14 6.86
CA PHE A 158 -0.17 -6.43 7.40
C PHE A 158 0.91 -6.41 6.31
N ARG A 159 2.15 -6.51 6.77
CA ARG A 159 3.36 -6.67 5.97
C ARG A 159 4.16 -7.79 6.57
N THR A 160 4.80 -8.60 5.74
CA THR A 160 5.76 -9.59 6.24
C THR A 160 7.18 -9.13 6.00
N LYS A 161 8.11 -9.58 6.85
CA LYS A 161 9.54 -9.43 6.60
C LYS A 161 9.89 -10.02 5.23
N GLU A 162 10.91 -9.45 4.59
CA GLU A 162 11.49 -9.95 3.34
C GLU A 162 10.60 -9.83 2.08
N THR A 163 9.34 -9.35 2.19
CA THR A 163 8.48 -9.06 1.01
C THR A 163 8.61 -7.63 0.46
N GLY A 164 9.63 -6.90 0.90
CA GLY A 164 9.87 -5.52 0.51
C GLY A 164 8.75 -4.60 0.95
N LEU A 165 8.28 -3.75 0.03
CA LEU A 165 7.30 -2.71 0.34
C LEU A 165 5.82 -3.15 0.19
N SER A 166 5.57 -4.43 -0.08
CA SER A 166 4.24 -4.95 -0.41
C SER A 166 3.31 -4.98 0.79
N TYR A 167 2.09 -4.46 0.66
CA TYR A 167 1.04 -4.61 1.68
C TYR A 167 0.23 -5.87 1.40
N ILE A 168 -0.23 -6.53 2.46
CA ILE A 168 -0.95 -7.80 2.40
C ILE A 168 -2.23 -7.71 3.25
N THR A 169 -3.32 -8.28 2.76
CA THR A 169 -4.61 -8.38 3.48
C THR A 169 -5.16 -9.79 3.35
N THR A 170 -6.22 -10.12 4.08
CA THR A 170 -6.94 -11.40 3.99
C THR A 170 -8.39 -11.21 3.58
N ASP A 171 -9.17 -12.29 3.40
CA ASP A 171 -10.64 -12.25 3.29
C ASP A 171 -11.38 -12.24 4.63
N ALA A 172 -10.71 -11.98 5.76
CA ALA A 172 -11.38 -11.82 7.05
C ALA A 172 -12.42 -10.67 7.01
N GLU A 173 -13.48 -10.80 7.80
CA GLU A 173 -14.43 -9.70 8.02
C GLU A 173 -13.71 -8.45 8.57
N ASN A 174 -14.00 -7.28 8.01
CA ASN A 174 -13.36 -5.99 8.30
C ASN A 174 -11.88 -5.92 7.88
N SER A 175 -11.43 -6.80 6.99
CA SER A 175 -10.11 -6.64 6.37
C SER A 175 -10.12 -5.53 5.32
N PHE A 176 -8.93 -5.06 4.92
CA PHE A 176 -8.82 -4.10 3.84
C PHE A 176 -9.49 -4.61 2.55
N TYR A 177 -9.31 -5.90 2.24
CA TYR A 177 -10.01 -6.54 1.13
C TYR A 177 -11.54 -6.51 1.29
N SER A 178 -12.07 -6.97 2.43
CA SER A 178 -13.52 -7.10 2.62
C SER A 178 -14.19 -5.72 2.60
N LEU A 179 -13.60 -4.73 3.28
CA LEU A 179 -14.11 -3.35 3.32
C LEU A 179 -14.16 -2.73 1.92
N ILE A 180 -13.15 -2.96 1.09
CA ILE A 180 -13.12 -2.45 -0.29
C ILE A 180 -14.21 -3.10 -1.13
N LYS A 181 -14.40 -4.42 -1.02
CA LYS A 181 -15.44 -5.13 -1.77
C LYS A 181 -16.85 -4.76 -1.31
N GLU A 182 -17.08 -4.67 -0.01
CA GLU A 182 -18.38 -4.34 0.57
C GLU A 182 -18.83 -2.91 0.23
N ASN A 183 -17.89 -1.97 0.15
CA ASN A 183 -18.17 -0.56 -0.15
C ASN A 183 -17.98 -0.18 -1.62
N ASN A 184 -17.65 -1.14 -2.49
CA ASN A 184 -17.36 -0.94 -3.92
C ASN A 184 -16.31 0.15 -4.19
N LEU A 185 -15.25 0.20 -3.36
CA LEU A 185 -14.19 1.21 -3.49
C LEU A 185 -13.27 0.88 -4.67
N THR A 186 -12.78 1.93 -5.32
CA THR A 186 -12.00 1.87 -6.57
C THR A 186 -10.53 2.25 -6.38
N GLY A 187 -9.70 1.92 -7.37
CA GLY A 187 -8.29 2.33 -7.45
C GLY A 187 -7.26 1.22 -7.33
N ILE A 188 -7.64 0.06 -6.76
CA ILE A 188 -6.70 -1.06 -6.54
C ILE A 188 -7.21 -2.38 -7.09
N ASP A 189 -6.26 -3.23 -7.50
CA ASP A 189 -6.49 -4.60 -7.90
C ASP A 189 -5.85 -5.58 -6.93
N PHE A 190 -6.62 -6.59 -6.55
CA PHE A 190 -6.16 -7.68 -5.69
C PHE A 190 -5.66 -8.85 -6.50
N HIS A 191 -4.60 -9.48 -6.02
CA HIS A 191 -4.12 -10.76 -6.50
C HIS A 191 -3.95 -11.71 -5.31
N GLU A 192 -4.41 -12.95 -5.49
CA GLU A 192 -4.32 -13.97 -4.44
C GLU A 192 -2.84 -14.37 -4.24
N ILE A 193 -2.45 -14.46 -2.97
CA ILE A 193 -1.17 -15.01 -2.53
C ILE A 193 -1.46 -16.36 -1.89
N GLU A 194 -0.63 -17.35 -2.20
CA GLU A 194 -0.77 -18.67 -1.62
C GLU A 194 -0.61 -18.61 -0.09
N ALA A 195 -1.50 -19.28 0.63
CA ALA A 195 -1.47 -19.30 2.08
C ALA A 195 -1.81 -20.71 2.59
N ILE A 196 -1.01 -21.20 3.54
CA ILE A 196 -1.14 -22.55 4.12
C ILE A 196 -1.29 -22.52 5.63
#